data_AF-A0A5J9TUE4-F1
#
_entry.id   AF-A0A5J9TUE4-F1
#
_cell.length_a   1.000
_cell.length_b   1.000
_cell.length_c   1.000
_cell.angle_alpha   90.00
_cell.angle_beta   90.00
_cell.angle_gamma   90.00
#
_symmetry.space_group_name_H-M   'P 1'
#
loop_
_entity.id
_entity.type
_entity.pdbx_description
1 polymer ?
#
loop_
_entity_poly.entity_id
_entity_poly.type
_entity_poly.pdbx_seq_one_letter_code
_entity_poly.pdbx_strand_id
1 'polypeptide(L)'
;MPPEPNPTRRARAGSGLARGDRLSALPDCLLHAVLSFLPGPQVVRTCVLSRRWRDLWRTAPCINIDTGEFGITYGSTGSELTQQWSKFEDFTTNLLLFRSAVSLDMFRLNSRVFTGHCLRDVDRWVRRGIKYYPQVLEVLVTVTRGAGFLFPHLGASSCRLKRLHLYGAMLDHHFAGQIQSGCPILEELVLRNCIHNFQEITSHTLKKLIMDDTHNFSKRFVITAPSLEYLQISVSYGYYSNGISLNVTDSLIKAFIYLRCQGEAFSLENQRSLLVDLCNVSDLVVGGFRMKAMLVEELDTLPMYRNMQTLSLDECFYDNCDLNDKLEALGSFLQNAPCLKKVTLQRCMFQNDSETEGHIVRKSIRLPHQCRQTFQCEKLKFVEVIYEDDHDNQLIELLWGIGRILPNATIILTNELVD
;
A
#
# COMPACT_ATOMS: atom_id res chain seq x y z
N MET A 1 41.58 49.22 -66.08
CA MET A 1 40.85 49.43 -64.81
C MET A 1 40.57 48.07 -64.18
N PRO A 2 41.29 47.67 -63.14
CA PRO A 2 40.90 46.58 -62.26
C PRO A 2 39.94 47.10 -61.15
N PRO A 3 39.08 46.25 -60.58
CA PRO A 3 38.06 46.68 -59.61
C PRO A 3 38.63 46.86 -58.19
N GLU A 4 38.00 47.77 -57.45
CA GLU A 4 38.31 48.22 -56.08
C GLU A 4 38.23 47.12 -55.01
N PRO A 5 38.97 47.25 -53.88
CA PRO A 5 38.95 46.29 -52.78
C PRO A 5 37.74 46.49 -51.85
N ASN A 6 37.11 45.36 -51.48
CA ASN A 6 35.99 45.28 -50.53
C ASN A 6 36.38 45.77 -49.11
N PRO A 7 35.48 46.45 -48.39
CA PRO A 7 35.75 46.92 -47.04
C PRO A 7 35.67 45.76 -46.03
N THR A 8 36.72 45.67 -45.22
CA THR A 8 36.88 44.78 -44.07
C THR A 8 35.73 44.97 -43.07
N ARG A 9 34.92 43.93 -42.91
CA ARG A 9 33.83 43.89 -41.95
C ARG A 9 34.41 43.67 -40.54
N ARG A 10 34.51 44.79 -39.81
CA ARG A 10 34.83 44.94 -38.38
C ARG A 10 34.42 43.73 -37.52
N ALA A 11 35.41 43.16 -36.82
CA ALA A 11 35.18 42.33 -35.66
C ALA A 11 34.42 43.13 -34.60
N ARG A 12 33.15 42.80 -34.37
CA ARG A 12 32.45 43.21 -33.16
C ARG A 12 32.98 42.36 -32.02
N ALA A 13 33.93 42.93 -31.27
CA ALA A 13 34.11 42.60 -29.86
C ALA A 13 32.82 42.99 -29.13
N GLY A 14 31.85 42.08 -29.15
CA GLY A 14 30.70 42.13 -28.26
C GLY A 14 31.13 41.51 -26.95
N SER A 15 31.53 42.34 -25.98
CA SER A 15 31.54 41.98 -24.56
C SER A 15 30.10 41.81 -24.07
N GLY A 16 29.41 40.79 -24.58
CA GLY A 16 28.30 40.19 -23.87
C GLY A 16 28.93 39.21 -22.92
N LEU A 17 28.90 39.49 -21.62
CA LEU A 17 28.86 38.42 -20.63
C LEU A 17 27.73 37.50 -21.08
N ALA A 18 28.08 36.41 -21.77
CA ALA A 18 27.19 35.30 -21.90
C ALA A 18 26.84 34.95 -20.46
N ARG A 19 25.62 35.28 -20.02
CA ARG A 19 24.97 34.55 -18.95
C ARG A 19 24.89 33.13 -19.47
N GLY A 20 26.01 32.41 -19.37
CA GLY A 20 26.13 31.04 -19.80
C GLY A 20 25.00 30.29 -19.14
N ASP A 21 24.37 29.40 -19.91
CA ASP A 21 23.31 28.53 -19.41
C ASP A 21 23.85 27.79 -18.18
N ARG A 22 23.50 28.31 -17.00
CA ARG A 22 24.00 27.82 -15.71
C ARG A 22 23.52 26.40 -15.45
N LEU A 23 22.38 26.04 -16.03
CA LEU A 23 21.85 24.69 -15.96
C LEU A 23 22.74 23.75 -16.79
N SER A 24 23.09 24.13 -18.01
CA SER A 24 24.07 23.40 -18.82
C SER A 24 25.51 23.44 -18.30
N ALA A 25 25.81 24.20 -17.24
CA ALA A 25 27.12 24.17 -16.58
C ALA A 25 27.21 23.11 -15.46
N LEU A 26 26.07 22.58 -14.99
CA LEU A 26 26.04 21.56 -13.93
C LEU A 26 26.65 20.23 -14.41
N PRO A 27 27.26 19.42 -13.54
CA PRO A 27 27.67 18.04 -13.87
C PRO A 27 26.48 17.14 -14.23
N ASP A 28 26.71 16.12 -15.07
CA ASP A 28 25.64 15.22 -15.55
C ASP A 28 24.90 14.51 -14.41
N CYS A 29 25.59 14.19 -13.30
CA CYS A 29 24.94 13.59 -12.14
C CYS A 29 23.84 14.48 -11.54
N LEU A 30 24.04 15.80 -11.50
CA LEU A 30 23.03 16.74 -11.03
C LEU A 30 21.90 16.91 -12.05
N LEU A 31 22.23 16.88 -13.35
CA LEU A 31 21.20 16.93 -14.40
C LEU A 31 20.31 15.68 -14.37
N HIS A 32 20.92 14.50 -14.21
CA HIS A 32 20.19 13.25 -14.02
C HIS A 32 19.35 13.24 -12.74
N ALA A 33 19.85 13.83 -11.65
CA ALA A 33 19.07 14.02 -10.42
C ALA A 33 17.83 14.90 -10.69
N VAL A 34 17.98 16.03 -11.39
CA VAL A 34 16.85 16.88 -11.78
C VAL A 34 15.85 16.10 -12.65
N LEU A 35 16.34 15.38 -13.68
CA LEU A 35 15.49 14.57 -14.56
C LEU A 35 14.77 13.44 -13.81
N SER A 36 15.34 12.93 -12.71
CA SER A 36 14.75 11.84 -11.93
C SER A 36 13.41 12.20 -11.27
N PHE A 37 13.16 13.49 -11.06
CA PHE A 37 11.90 14.00 -10.49
C PHE A 37 10.82 14.28 -11.54
N LEU A 38 11.15 14.23 -12.83
CA LEU A 38 10.25 14.66 -13.90
C LEU A 38 9.50 13.46 -14.53
N PRO A 39 8.21 13.64 -14.90
CA PRO A 39 7.51 12.72 -15.78
C PRO A 39 8.21 12.59 -17.15
N GLY A 40 8.09 11.42 -17.77
CA GLY A 40 8.75 11.07 -19.04
C GLY A 40 8.58 12.13 -20.13
N PRO A 41 7.36 12.64 -20.43
CA PRO A 41 7.18 13.70 -21.43
C PRO A 41 7.98 14.96 -21.12
N GLN A 42 8.08 15.33 -19.84
CA GLN A 42 8.84 16.51 -19.41
C GLN A 42 10.34 16.27 -19.54
N VAL A 43 10.82 15.07 -19.20
CA VAL A 43 12.22 14.65 -19.42
C VAL A 43 12.61 14.83 -20.89
N VAL A 44 11.79 14.33 -21.83
CA VAL A 44 12.07 14.49 -23.27
C VAL A 44 11.96 15.95 -23.71
N ARG A 45 11.02 16.74 -23.18
CA ARG A 45 10.91 18.18 -23.51
C ARG A 45 12.16 18.97 -23.14
N THR A 46 12.96 18.54 -22.15
CA THR A 46 14.21 19.23 -21.81
C THR A 46 15.22 19.28 -22.97
N CYS A 47 15.07 18.45 -24.00
CA CYS A 47 15.91 18.46 -25.21
C CYS A 47 16.02 19.82 -25.91
N VAL A 48 15.01 20.69 -25.73
CA VAL A 48 14.97 22.01 -26.37
C VAL A 48 15.75 23.08 -25.61
N LEU A 49 16.18 22.81 -24.37
CA LEU A 49 16.86 23.78 -23.51
C LEU A 49 18.24 24.15 -24.06
N SER A 50 19.04 23.17 -24.44
CA SER A 50 20.36 23.39 -25.04
C SER A 50 20.85 22.14 -25.79
N ARG A 51 21.96 22.28 -26.52
CA ARG A 51 22.62 21.14 -27.19
C ARG A 51 23.00 20.02 -26.21
N ARG A 52 23.32 20.37 -24.96
CA ARG A 52 23.69 19.39 -23.93
C ARG A 52 22.51 18.51 -23.52
N TRP A 53 21.31 19.09 -23.45
CA TRP A 53 20.10 18.38 -23.01
C TRP A 53 19.47 17.47 -24.06
N ARG A 54 19.85 17.64 -25.33
CA ARG A 54 19.27 16.93 -26.47
C ARG A 54 19.25 15.40 -26.30
N ASP A 55 20.26 14.83 -25.66
CA ASP A 55 20.40 13.39 -25.51
C ASP A 55 20.39 12.90 -24.04
N LEU A 56 20.31 13.82 -23.05
CA LEU A 56 20.33 13.45 -21.62
C LEU A 56 19.16 12.55 -21.22
N TRP A 57 18.00 12.72 -21.85
CA TRP A 57 16.84 11.87 -21.58
C TRP A 57 17.09 10.38 -21.89
N ARG A 58 17.98 10.08 -22.85
CA ARG A 58 18.29 8.70 -23.26
C ARG A 58 19.07 7.95 -22.17
N THR A 59 19.82 8.70 -21.36
CA THR A 59 20.64 8.21 -20.24
C THR A 59 20.00 8.49 -18.87
N ALA A 60 18.83 9.12 -18.82
CA ALA A 60 18.17 9.47 -17.56
C ALA A 60 17.94 8.22 -16.68
N PRO A 61 18.29 8.24 -15.38
CA PRO A 61 18.27 7.03 -14.55
C PRO A 61 16.85 6.53 -14.23
N CYS A 62 15.84 7.40 -14.36
CA CYS A 62 14.47 7.12 -13.98
C CYS A 62 13.54 7.28 -15.17
N ILE A 63 12.52 6.42 -15.22
CA ILE A 63 11.40 6.54 -16.14
C ILE A 63 10.13 6.59 -15.31
N ASN A 64 9.32 7.62 -15.53
CA ASN A 64 8.00 7.75 -14.94
C ASN A 64 6.99 8.08 -16.05
N ILE A 65 6.13 7.13 -16.39
CA ILE A 65 5.16 7.24 -17.46
C ILE A 65 3.77 7.11 -16.85
N ASP A 66 2.91 8.09 -17.11
CA ASP A 66 1.52 8.09 -16.63
C ASP A 66 0.57 8.44 -17.77
N THR A 67 -0.47 7.63 -17.96
CA THR A 67 -1.55 7.90 -18.92
C THR A 67 -2.25 9.25 -18.68
N GLY A 68 -2.27 9.74 -17.43
CA GLY A 68 -2.81 11.05 -17.07
C GLY A 68 -2.09 12.23 -17.74
N GLU A 69 -0.78 12.11 -18.01
CA GLU A 69 -0.01 13.13 -18.75
C GLU A 69 -0.47 13.30 -20.22
N PHE A 70 -1.29 12.35 -20.70
CA PHE A 70 -1.85 12.32 -22.06
C PHE A 70 -3.36 12.61 -22.08
N GLY A 71 -3.93 13.04 -20.94
CA GLY A 71 -5.35 13.38 -20.82
C GLY A 71 -6.29 12.18 -20.65
N ILE A 72 -5.75 10.98 -20.43
CA ILE A 72 -6.54 9.76 -20.28
C ILE A 72 -7.07 9.68 -18.84
N THR A 73 -8.37 9.87 -18.67
CA THR A 73 -9.07 9.88 -17.38
C THR A 73 -10.22 8.86 -17.36
N TYR A 74 -10.91 8.71 -16.22
CA TYR A 74 -12.06 7.80 -16.09
C TYR A 74 -13.23 8.16 -17.04
N GLY A 75 -13.35 9.43 -17.43
CA GLY A 75 -14.39 9.89 -18.36
C GLY A 75 -14.02 9.76 -19.84
N SER A 76 -12.77 9.39 -20.16
CA SER A 76 -12.32 9.30 -21.56
C SER A 76 -13.06 8.16 -22.28
N THR A 77 -13.75 8.48 -23.37
CA THR A 77 -14.49 7.50 -24.17
C THR A 77 -14.39 7.82 -25.67
N GLY A 78 -14.78 6.86 -26.51
CA GLY A 78 -14.90 7.07 -27.95
C GLY A 78 -13.59 7.42 -28.67
N SER A 79 -13.67 8.28 -29.67
CA SER A 79 -12.56 8.65 -30.55
C SER A 79 -11.45 9.45 -29.83
N GLU A 80 -11.81 10.25 -28.83
CA GLU A 80 -10.85 11.02 -28.04
C GLU A 80 -9.89 10.09 -27.29
N LEU A 81 -10.43 9.07 -26.61
CA LEU A 81 -9.63 8.07 -25.92
C LEU A 81 -8.65 7.37 -26.87
N THR A 82 -9.12 7.00 -28.07
CA THR A 82 -8.26 6.36 -29.08
C THR A 82 -7.11 7.27 -29.50
N GLN A 83 -7.36 8.57 -29.70
CA GLN A 83 -6.32 9.53 -30.07
C GLN A 83 -5.33 9.76 -28.93
N GLN A 84 -5.83 9.91 -27.70
CA GLN A 84 -5.00 10.06 -26.50
C GLN A 84 -4.12 8.81 -26.29
N TRP A 85 -4.70 7.61 -26.45
CA TRP A 85 -3.98 6.35 -26.37
C TRP A 85 -2.90 6.24 -27.43
N SER A 86 -3.18 6.57 -28.70
CA SER A 86 -2.18 6.53 -29.76
C SER A 86 -0.98 7.44 -29.46
N LYS A 87 -1.22 8.67 -28.95
CA LYS A 87 -0.12 9.57 -28.53
C LYS A 87 0.68 8.96 -27.38
N PHE A 88 0.01 8.36 -26.41
CA PHE A 88 0.64 7.69 -25.28
C PHE A 88 1.47 6.48 -25.72
N GLU A 89 0.93 5.69 -26.64
CA GLU A 89 1.53 4.49 -27.19
C GLU A 89 2.81 4.83 -27.96
N ASP A 90 2.70 5.79 -28.88
CA ASP A 90 3.81 6.30 -29.69
C ASP A 90 4.91 6.85 -28.78
N PHE A 91 4.55 7.69 -27.83
CA PHE A 91 5.51 8.27 -26.90
C PHE A 91 6.23 7.19 -26.09
N THR A 92 5.48 6.30 -25.45
CA THR A 92 6.03 5.29 -24.54
C THR A 92 6.90 4.28 -25.28
N THR A 93 6.45 3.83 -26.45
CA THR A 93 7.19 2.90 -27.29
C THR A 93 8.51 3.52 -27.74
N ASN A 94 8.49 4.76 -28.25
CA ASN A 94 9.70 5.45 -28.69
C ASN A 94 10.65 5.77 -27.53
N LEU A 95 10.12 6.22 -26.38
CA LEU A 95 10.91 6.50 -25.18
C LEU A 95 11.70 5.27 -24.75
N LEU A 96 11.09 4.08 -24.76
CA LEU A 96 11.73 2.84 -24.33
C LEU A 96 12.61 2.21 -25.40
N LEU A 97 12.40 2.53 -26.69
CA LEU A 97 13.22 2.04 -27.80
C LEU A 97 14.55 2.79 -27.94
N PHE A 98 14.55 4.11 -27.75
CA PHE A 98 15.69 4.97 -28.09
C PHE A 98 16.60 5.30 -26.90
N ARG A 99 16.51 4.52 -25.82
CA ARG A 99 17.37 4.67 -24.63
C ARG A 99 18.77 4.14 -24.89
N SER A 100 19.74 4.77 -24.24
CA SER A 100 21.14 4.35 -24.19
C SER A 100 21.58 3.88 -22.80
N ALA A 101 20.76 4.11 -21.76
CA ALA A 101 21.04 3.62 -20.42
C ALA A 101 21.06 2.08 -20.37
N VAL A 102 22.11 1.52 -19.79
CA VAL A 102 22.25 0.07 -19.56
C VAL A 102 21.31 -0.41 -18.45
N SER A 103 21.05 0.46 -17.48
CA SER A 103 20.21 0.15 -16.34
C SER A 103 19.41 1.35 -15.84
N LEU A 104 18.34 1.10 -15.09
CA LEU A 104 17.51 2.12 -14.44
C LEU A 104 17.66 2.06 -12.91
N ASP A 105 17.51 3.21 -12.29
CA ASP A 105 17.28 3.32 -10.86
C ASP A 105 15.79 3.13 -10.56
N MET A 106 14.91 3.66 -11.42
CA MET A 106 13.47 3.49 -11.30
C MET A 106 12.80 3.33 -12.66
N PHE A 107 11.86 2.38 -12.74
CA PHE A 107 10.87 2.28 -13.81
C PHE A 107 9.47 2.33 -13.20
N ARG A 108 8.71 3.36 -13.53
CA ARG A 108 7.31 3.54 -13.14
C ARG A 108 6.42 3.67 -14.37
N LEU A 109 5.39 2.84 -14.42
CA LEU A 109 4.33 2.89 -15.44
C LEU A 109 2.97 2.88 -14.74
N ASN A 110 2.19 3.94 -14.94
CA ASN A 110 0.81 4.04 -14.52
C ASN A 110 -0.10 4.10 -15.77
N SER A 111 -0.89 3.06 -15.98
CA SER A 111 -1.70 2.90 -17.17
C SER A 111 -3.12 2.45 -16.88
N ARG A 112 -4.08 3.20 -17.42
CA ARG A 112 -5.49 2.82 -17.46
C ARG A 112 -5.80 2.09 -18.76
N VAL A 113 -6.18 0.82 -18.67
CA VAL A 113 -6.40 -0.08 -19.81
C VAL A 113 -7.90 -0.24 -20.05
N PHE A 114 -8.32 0.01 -21.30
CA PHE A 114 -9.73 -0.02 -21.72
C PHE A 114 -10.05 -1.13 -22.72
N THR A 115 -9.03 -1.64 -23.42
CA THR A 115 -9.19 -2.67 -24.46
C THR A 115 -8.06 -3.70 -24.36
N GLY A 116 -8.25 -4.86 -24.99
CA GLY A 116 -7.20 -5.88 -25.09
C GLY A 116 -5.95 -5.44 -25.86
N HIS A 117 -6.07 -4.46 -26.78
CA HIS A 117 -4.92 -3.88 -27.48
C HIS A 117 -4.05 -3.08 -26.51
N CYS A 118 -4.67 -2.19 -25.73
CA CYS A 118 -4.01 -1.41 -24.69
C CYS A 118 -3.20 -2.31 -23.73
N LEU A 119 -3.77 -3.47 -23.37
CA LEU A 119 -3.12 -4.43 -22.48
C LEU A 119 -1.82 -5.02 -23.08
N ARG A 120 -1.83 -5.32 -24.38
CA ARG A 120 -0.64 -5.85 -25.09
C ARG A 120 0.48 -4.82 -25.15
N ASP A 121 0.14 -3.55 -25.32
CA ASP A 121 1.14 -2.48 -25.34
C ASP A 121 1.77 -2.30 -23.96
N VAL A 122 0.93 -2.30 -22.91
CA VAL A 122 1.39 -2.27 -21.50
C VAL A 122 2.29 -3.46 -21.18
N ASP A 123 1.90 -4.69 -21.52
CA ASP A 123 2.76 -5.88 -21.35
C ASP A 123 4.12 -5.71 -22.04
N ARG A 124 4.13 -5.23 -23.29
CA ARG A 124 5.36 -4.97 -24.05
C ARG A 124 6.24 -3.93 -23.35
N TRP A 125 5.66 -2.85 -22.83
CA TRP A 125 6.40 -1.79 -22.15
C TRP A 125 6.96 -2.25 -20.81
N VAL A 126 6.18 -2.98 -20.01
CA VAL A 126 6.66 -3.54 -18.73
C VAL A 126 7.82 -4.49 -18.98
N ARG A 127 7.71 -5.42 -19.94
CA ARG A 127 8.81 -6.31 -20.33
C ARG A 127 10.06 -5.53 -20.75
N ARG A 128 9.88 -4.43 -21.48
CA ARG A 128 11.01 -3.59 -21.92
C ARG A 128 11.62 -2.80 -20.76
N GLY A 129 10.81 -2.30 -19.83
CA GLY A 129 11.27 -1.65 -18.60
C GLY A 129 12.11 -2.60 -17.74
N ILE A 130 11.63 -3.83 -17.56
CA ILE A 130 12.33 -4.90 -16.83
C ILE A 130 13.71 -5.16 -17.44
N LYS A 131 13.85 -5.19 -18.77
CA LYS A 131 15.15 -5.40 -19.45
C LYS A 131 16.23 -4.39 -19.11
N TYR A 132 15.87 -3.25 -18.52
CA TYR A 132 16.83 -2.25 -18.02
C TYR A 132 17.15 -2.42 -16.53
N TYR A 133 16.98 -3.61 -15.94
CA TYR A 133 17.46 -3.94 -14.59
C TYR A 133 17.15 -2.88 -13.51
N PRO A 134 15.88 -2.46 -13.36
CA PRO A 134 15.53 -1.37 -12.45
C PRO A 134 15.78 -1.73 -10.98
N GLN A 135 16.24 -0.77 -10.17
CA GLN A 135 16.29 -0.96 -8.72
C GLN A 135 14.89 -0.85 -8.08
N VAL A 136 14.01 -0.04 -8.68
CA VAL A 136 12.63 0.18 -8.27
C VAL A 136 11.73 -0.04 -9.46
N LEU A 137 10.79 -0.98 -9.34
CA LEU A 137 9.80 -1.29 -10.36
C LEU A 137 8.40 -1.01 -9.84
N GLU A 138 7.72 -0.01 -10.41
CA GLU A 138 6.35 0.34 -10.09
C GLU A 138 5.46 0.17 -11.32
N VAL A 139 4.52 -0.77 -11.27
CA VAL A 139 3.60 -1.06 -12.37
C VAL A 139 2.18 -0.97 -11.85
N LEU A 140 1.50 0.10 -12.23
CA LEU A 140 0.12 0.38 -11.83
C LEU A 140 -0.77 0.24 -13.06
N VAL A 141 -1.57 -0.82 -13.09
CA VAL A 141 -2.46 -1.12 -14.22
C VAL A 141 -3.90 -1.17 -13.71
N THR A 142 -4.74 -0.27 -14.20
CA THR A 142 -6.18 -0.29 -13.89
C THR A 142 -6.94 -0.75 -15.13
N VAL A 143 -7.60 -1.91 -15.06
CA VAL A 143 -8.38 -2.47 -16.17
C VAL A 143 -9.86 -2.14 -15.97
N THR A 144 -10.49 -1.49 -16.94
CA THR A 144 -11.91 -1.09 -16.84
C THR A 144 -12.88 -2.10 -17.47
N ARG A 145 -12.44 -2.90 -18.45
CA ARG A 145 -13.25 -3.92 -19.14
C ARG A 145 -12.37 -5.10 -19.57
N GLY A 146 -12.76 -6.33 -19.22
CA GLY A 146 -12.16 -7.56 -19.75
C GLY A 146 -11.01 -8.15 -18.92
N ALA A 147 -10.14 -8.91 -19.61
CA ALA A 147 -9.10 -9.78 -19.04
C ALA A 147 -8.06 -9.02 -18.19
N GLY A 148 -7.58 -9.66 -17.12
CA GLY A 148 -6.57 -9.08 -16.23
C GLY A 148 -5.16 -9.04 -16.81
N PHE A 149 -4.31 -8.19 -16.23
CA PHE A 149 -2.92 -8.01 -16.64
C PHE A 149 -2.01 -9.08 -16.02
N LEU A 150 -1.61 -10.10 -16.80
CA LEU A 150 -0.62 -11.08 -16.34
C LEU A 150 0.76 -10.43 -16.23
N PHE A 151 1.30 -10.37 -15.01
CA PHE A 151 2.61 -9.78 -14.78
C PHE A 151 3.72 -10.61 -15.45
N PRO A 152 4.62 -9.98 -16.22
CA PRO A 152 5.69 -10.71 -16.89
C PRO A 152 6.79 -11.17 -15.93
N HIS A 153 7.45 -12.27 -16.30
CA HIS A 153 8.60 -12.79 -15.55
C HIS A 153 9.77 -11.79 -15.52
N LEU A 154 10.31 -11.52 -14.32
CA LEU A 154 11.42 -10.57 -14.12
C LEU A 154 12.75 -11.02 -14.77
N GLY A 155 12.98 -12.33 -14.90
CA GLY A 155 14.21 -12.90 -15.48
C GLY A 155 15.46 -12.53 -14.69
N ALA A 156 16.61 -12.37 -15.36
CA ALA A 156 17.86 -11.94 -14.73
C ALA A 156 17.79 -10.51 -14.12
N SER A 157 16.76 -9.74 -14.48
CA SER A 157 16.63 -8.33 -14.11
C SER A 157 16.32 -8.11 -12.63
N SER A 158 15.82 -9.14 -11.94
CA SER A 158 15.51 -9.10 -10.51
C SER A 158 16.74 -9.02 -9.61
N CYS A 159 17.97 -9.19 -10.14
CA CYS A 159 19.20 -9.15 -9.36
C CYS A 159 19.51 -7.79 -8.71
N ARG A 160 18.95 -6.70 -9.25
CA ARG A 160 19.11 -5.33 -8.72
C ARG A 160 17.85 -4.80 -8.03
N LEU A 161 16.75 -5.56 -8.07
CA LEU A 161 15.45 -5.08 -7.65
C LEU A 161 15.36 -5.03 -6.13
N LYS A 162 15.26 -3.81 -5.58
CA LYS A 162 15.09 -3.54 -4.15
C LYS A 162 13.64 -3.31 -3.77
N ARG A 163 12.85 -2.73 -4.67
CA ARG A 163 11.44 -2.41 -4.43
C ARG A 163 10.56 -2.79 -5.62
N LEU A 164 9.48 -3.51 -5.35
CA LEU A 164 8.52 -3.96 -6.35
C LEU A 164 7.10 -3.56 -5.94
N HIS A 165 6.49 -2.65 -6.68
CA HIS A 165 5.12 -2.19 -6.46
C HIS A 165 4.23 -2.56 -7.64
N LEU A 166 3.22 -3.39 -7.40
CA LEU A 166 2.28 -3.85 -8.40
C LEU A 166 0.86 -3.45 -7.99
N TYR A 167 0.11 -2.88 -8.92
CA TYR A 167 -1.31 -2.60 -8.76
C TYR A 167 -2.10 -3.22 -9.93
N GLY A 168 -3.16 -3.98 -9.63
CA GLY A 168 -4.07 -4.53 -10.64
C GLY A 168 -3.49 -5.67 -11.49
N ALA A 169 -2.44 -6.35 -10.99
CA ALA A 169 -1.75 -7.42 -11.72
C ALA A 169 -2.25 -8.82 -11.32
N MET A 170 -2.28 -9.74 -12.29
CA MET A 170 -2.42 -11.18 -12.09
C MET A 170 -1.03 -11.80 -11.96
N LEU A 171 -0.80 -12.57 -10.89
CA LEU A 171 0.48 -13.19 -10.56
C LEU A 171 0.32 -14.72 -10.61
N ASP A 172 1.20 -15.36 -11.39
CA ASP A 172 1.22 -16.81 -11.52
C ASP A 172 2.17 -17.47 -10.50
N HIS A 173 2.24 -18.80 -10.52
CA HIS A 173 3.11 -19.55 -9.60
C HIS A 173 4.61 -19.30 -9.84
N HIS A 174 5.01 -18.90 -11.06
CA HIS A 174 6.40 -18.55 -11.33
C HIS A 174 6.82 -17.31 -10.54
N PHE A 175 5.93 -16.33 -10.38
CA PHE A 175 6.19 -15.13 -9.59
C PHE A 175 6.69 -15.45 -8.18
N ALA A 176 6.03 -16.38 -7.46
CA ALA A 176 6.45 -16.78 -6.11
C ALA A 176 7.87 -17.36 -6.10
N GLY A 177 8.20 -18.25 -7.05
CA GLY A 177 9.55 -18.80 -7.19
C GLY A 177 10.61 -17.75 -7.52
N GLN A 178 10.24 -16.69 -8.25
CA GLN A 178 11.14 -15.56 -8.52
C GLN A 178 11.41 -14.71 -7.29
N ILE A 179 10.43 -14.51 -6.40
CA ILE A 179 10.66 -13.79 -5.15
C ILE A 179 11.62 -14.58 -4.24
N GLN A 180 11.46 -15.91 -4.19
CA GLN A 180 12.30 -16.79 -3.36
C GLN A 180 13.75 -16.87 -3.86
N SER A 181 13.96 -17.05 -5.16
CA SER A 181 15.29 -17.38 -5.72
C SER A 181 15.87 -16.33 -6.66
N GLY A 182 15.02 -15.48 -7.25
CA GLY A 182 15.41 -14.52 -8.28
C GLY A 182 15.70 -13.11 -7.77
N CYS A 183 15.22 -12.75 -6.58
CA CYS A 183 15.28 -11.39 -6.04
C CYS A 183 16.19 -11.31 -4.79
N PRO A 184 17.53 -11.35 -4.94
CA PRO A 184 18.45 -11.52 -3.81
C PRO A 184 18.58 -10.31 -2.89
N ILE A 185 18.05 -9.15 -3.27
CA ILE A 185 18.15 -7.89 -2.52
C ILE A 185 16.81 -7.16 -2.37
N LEU A 186 15.69 -7.87 -2.56
CA LEU A 186 14.36 -7.27 -2.50
C LEU A 186 13.97 -6.98 -1.05
N GLU A 187 13.77 -5.72 -0.73
CA GLU A 187 13.47 -5.24 0.63
C GLU A 187 11.99 -4.84 0.78
N GLU A 188 11.34 -4.38 -0.29
CA GLU A 188 9.94 -3.93 -0.27
C GLU A 188 9.12 -4.56 -1.40
N LEU A 189 7.99 -5.19 -1.03
CA LEU A 189 7.01 -5.76 -1.94
C LEU A 189 5.63 -5.18 -1.61
N VAL A 190 5.02 -4.52 -2.58
CA VAL A 190 3.68 -3.94 -2.47
C VAL A 190 2.81 -4.51 -3.57
N LEU A 191 1.76 -5.23 -3.17
CA LEU A 191 0.75 -5.83 -4.04
C LEU A 191 -0.59 -5.18 -3.69
N ARG A 192 -1.21 -4.50 -4.64
CA ARG A 192 -2.50 -3.83 -4.46
C ARG A 192 -3.49 -4.27 -5.52
N ASN A 193 -4.71 -4.66 -5.14
CA ASN A 193 -5.72 -5.11 -6.10
C ASN A 193 -5.16 -6.20 -7.05
N CYS A 194 -4.30 -7.08 -6.52
CA CYS A 194 -3.60 -8.11 -7.30
C CYS A 194 -4.28 -9.47 -7.11
N ILE A 195 -4.40 -10.23 -8.21
CA ILE A 195 -4.95 -11.59 -8.19
C ILE A 195 -3.79 -12.59 -8.24
N HIS A 196 -3.79 -13.59 -7.38
CA HIS A 196 -2.76 -14.63 -7.40
C HIS A 196 -3.30 -16.01 -7.00
N ASN A 197 -2.69 -17.04 -7.57
CA ASN A 197 -3.11 -18.45 -7.42
C ASN A 197 -2.01 -19.34 -6.82
N PHE A 198 -0.97 -18.75 -6.23
CA PHE A 198 0.03 -19.49 -5.47
C PHE A 198 -0.29 -19.50 -3.98
N GLN A 199 0.28 -20.46 -3.26
CA GLN A 199 0.00 -20.72 -1.85
C GLN A 199 1.02 -20.11 -0.91
N GLU A 200 2.21 -19.74 -1.39
CA GLU A 200 3.28 -19.28 -0.51
C GLU A 200 4.08 -18.13 -1.13
N ILE A 201 4.45 -17.15 -0.29
CA ILE A 201 5.52 -16.19 -0.56
C ILE A 201 6.67 -16.47 0.41
N THR A 202 7.84 -16.81 -0.12
CA THR A 202 9.06 -17.03 0.67
C THR A 202 10.10 -15.99 0.29
N SER A 203 10.67 -15.26 1.26
CA SER A 203 11.78 -14.33 1.01
C SER A 203 12.62 -14.07 2.26
N HIS A 204 13.94 -14.17 2.14
CA HIS A 204 14.85 -13.93 3.27
C HIS A 204 15.35 -12.48 3.36
N THR A 205 15.09 -11.64 2.36
CA THR A 205 15.57 -10.25 2.30
C THR A 205 14.46 -9.22 2.52
N LEU A 206 13.20 -9.65 2.42
CA LEU A 206 12.05 -8.77 2.48
C LEU A 206 11.87 -8.19 3.88
N LYS A 207 11.88 -6.86 3.97
CA LYS A 207 11.67 -6.09 5.21
C LYS A 207 10.26 -5.52 5.30
N LYS A 208 9.64 -5.24 4.16
CA LYS A 208 8.30 -4.63 4.10
C LYS A 208 7.42 -5.35 3.08
N LEU A 209 6.27 -5.84 3.55
CA LEU A 209 5.26 -6.49 2.73
C LEU A 209 3.92 -5.76 2.89
N ILE A 210 3.34 -5.32 1.77
CA ILE A 210 1.99 -4.78 1.71
C ILE A 210 1.18 -5.61 0.73
N MET A 211 0.08 -6.17 1.19
CA MET A 211 -0.91 -6.87 0.39
C MET A 211 -2.27 -6.23 0.66
N ASP A 212 -2.68 -5.30 -0.19
CA ASP A 212 -3.94 -4.56 -0.03
C ASP A 212 -4.94 -4.98 -1.10
N ASP A 213 -6.13 -5.43 -0.67
CA ASP A 213 -7.20 -5.86 -1.57
C ASP A 213 -6.74 -6.95 -2.56
N THR A 214 -5.97 -7.92 -2.07
CA THR A 214 -5.43 -8.98 -2.93
C THR A 214 -6.38 -10.17 -2.97
N HIS A 215 -6.51 -10.81 -4.13
CA HIS A 215 -7.47 -11.88 -4.37
C HIS A 215 -6.74 -13.22 -4.50
N ASN A 216 -7.04 -14.15 -3.61
CA ASN A 216 -6.50 -15.50 -3.63
C ASN A 216 -7.64 -16.52 -3.46
N PHE A 217 -7.73 -17.45 -4.42
CA PHE A 217 -8.72 -18.53 -4.46
C PHE A 217 -8.13 -19.91 -4.12
N SER A 218 -6.85 -19.94 -3.76
CA SER A 218 -6.12 -21.16 -3.42
C SER A 218 -6.53 -21.66 -2.02
N LYS A 219 -5.82 -22.68 -1.56
CA LYS A 219 -5.94 -23.17 -0.17
C LYS A 219 -5.42 -22.12 0.82
N ARG A 220 -4.89 -22.57 1.97
CA ARG A 220 -4.26 -21.71 2.95
C ARG A 220 -3.06 -20.98 2.34
N PHE A 221 -2.98 -19.68 2.56
CA PHE A 221 -1.88 -18.85 2.08
C PHE A 221 -0.81 -18.68 3.16
N VAL A 222 0.45 -18.88 2.82
CA VAL A 222 1.57 -18.86 3.76
C VAL A 222 2.56 -17.75 3.39
N ILE A 223 2.98 -16.98 4.38
CA ILE A 223 4.03 -15.96 4.22
C ILE A 223 5.23 -16.38 5.06
N THR A 224 6.33 -16.73 4.41
CA THR A 224 7.59 -17.13 5.04
C THR A 224 8.65 -16.06 4.79
N ALA A 225 8.74 -15.07 5.68
CA ALA A 225 9.62 -13.92 5.52
C ALA A 225 10.37 -13.60 6.83
N PRO A 226 11.50 -14.26 7.11
CA PRO A 226 12.15 -14.16 8.42
C PRO A 226 12.80 -12.80 8.72
N SER A 227 12.99 -11.93 7.74
CA SER A 227 13.60 -10.60 7.93
C SER A 227 12.56 -9.47 7.90
N LEU A 228 11.27 -9.81 7.96
CA LEU A 228 10.17 -8.86 7.80
C LEU A 228 10.02 -7.97 9.04
N GLU A 229 10.02 -6.66 8.84
CA GLU A 229 9.89 -5.64 9.89
C GLU A 229 8.50 -4.97 9.87
N TYR A 230 7.89 -4.87 8.69
CA TYR A 230 6.56 -4.28 8.49
C TYR A 230 5.68 -5.20 7.63
N LEU A 231 4.48 -5.49 8.13
CA LEU A 231 3.46 -6.26 7.43
C LEU A 231 2.16 -5.46 7.35
N GLN A 232 1.57 -5.40 6.16
CA GLN A 232 0.22 -4.90 5.96
C GLN A 232 -0.58 -5.86 5.09
N ILE A 233 -1.71 -6.36 5.60
CA ILE A 233 -2.60 -7.25 4.87
C ILE A 233 -4.03 -6.68 4.95
N SER A 234 -4.67 -6.45 3.81
CA SER A 234 -6.10 -6.17 3.72
C SER A 234 -6.78 -7.30 2.94
N VAL A 235 -7.72 -7.98 3.59
CA VAL A 235 -8.49 -9.10 3.04
C VAL A 235 -9.90 -8.64 2.70
N SER A 236 -10.35 -8.93 1.48
CA SER A 236 -11.70 -8.62 0.99
C SER A 236 -12.59 -9.85 0.90
N TYR A 237 -13.90 -9.65 0.81
CA TYR A 237 -14.91 -10.71 0.90
C TYR A 237 -14.69 -11.86 -0.08
N GLY A 238 -14.73 -13.09 0.42
CA GLY A 238 -14.65 -14.32 -0.38
C GLY A 238 -13.23 -14.78 -0.74
N TYR A 239 -12.20 -14.02 -0.37
CA TYR A 239 -10.79 -14.40 -0.57
C TYR A 239 -10.16 -14.94 0.70
N TYR A 240 -9.14 -15.79 0.55
CA TYR A 240 -8.44 -16.41 1.68
C TYR A 240 -9.35 -17.17 2.66
N SER A 241 -10.40 -17.81 2.15
CA SER A 241 -11.37 -18.56 2.99
C SER A 241 -10.72 -19.64 3.87
N ASN A 242 -9.58 -20.18 3.44
CA ASN A 242 -8.78 -21.18 4.17
C ASN A 242 -7.74 -20.57 5.13
N GLY A 243 -7.75 -19.25 5.30
CA GLY A 243 -6.87 -18.51 6.21
C GLY A 243 -5.52 -18.12 5.62
N ILE A 244 -4.82 -17.29 6.39
CA ILE A 244 -3.44 -16.85 6.15
C ILE A 244 -2.61 -17.32 7.34
N SER A 245 -1.44 -17.90 7.07
CA SER A 245 -0.45 -18.25 8.08
C SER A 245 0.83 -17.47 7.87
N LEU A 246 1.42 -17.01 8.96
CA LEU A 246 2.65 -16.22 8.93
C LEU A 246 3.77 -16.98 9.63
N ASN A 247 4.77 -17.39 8.85
CA ASN A 247 6.03 -17.94 9.33
C ASN A 247 7.09 -16.84 9.35
N VAL A 248 6.91 -15.89 10.26
CA VAL A 248 7.78 -14.73 10.45
C VAL A 248 8.64 -14.94 11.71
N THR A 249 9.81 -14.32 11.77
CA THR A 249 10.63 -14.34 13.00
C THR A 249 10.26 -13.16 13.90
N ASP A 250 10.95 -13.06 15.03
CA ASP A 250 10.89 -11.93 15.98
C ASP A 250 11.28 -10.57 15.37
N SER A 251 11.64 -10.51 14.08
CA SER A 251 11.95 -9.27 13.36
C SER A 251 10.72 -8.38 13.13
N LEU A 252 9.50 -8.91 13.19
CA LEU A 252 8.29 -8.17 12.83
C LEU A 252 7.94 -7.14 13.92
N ILE A 253 8.14 -5.86 13.61
CA ILE A 253 7.92 -4.74 14.54
C ILE A 253 6.47 -4.27 14.44
N LYS A 254 5.98 -4.05 13.22
CA LYS A 254 4.66 -3.45 12.98
C LYS A 254 3.81 -4.31 12.04
N ALA A 255 2.58 -4.59 12.45
CA ALA A 255 1.61 -5.31 11.64
C ALA A 255 0.29 -4.54 11.54
N PHE A 256 -0.25 -4.44 10.34
CA PHE A 256 -1.57 -3.90 10.05
C PHE A 256 -2.38 -4.97 9.33
N ILE A 257 -3.45 -5.47 9.94
CA ILE A 257 -4.31 -6.46 9.32
C ILE A 257 -5.73 -5.96 9.30
N TYR A 258 -6.32 -5.88 8.12
CA TYR A 258 -7.66 -5.38 7.93
C TYR A 258 -8.53 -6.40 7.21
N LEU A 259 -9.66 -6.76 7.79
CA LEU A 259 -10.63 -7.68 7.22
C LEU A 259 -11.84 -6.86 6.76
N ARG A 260 -11.92 -6.55 5.46
CA ARG A 260 -13.09 -5.89 4.84
C ARG A 260 -14.27 -6.85 4.65
N CYS A 261 -14.23 -8.01 5.30
CA CYS A 261 -15.22 -9.08 5.18
C CYS A 261 -16.29 -8.93 6.26
N GLN A 262 -17.36 -8.19 5.98
CA GLN A 262 -18.60 -8.28 6.74
C GLN A 262 -19.27 -9.64 6.40
N GLY A 263 -19.20 -10.63 7.29
CA GLY A 263 -19.82 -11.97 7.08
C GLY A 263 -18.92 -13.18 7.40
N GLU A 264 -19.38 -14.40 7.09
CA GLU A 264 -18.74 -15.68 7.47
C GLU A 264 -17.53 -16.10 6.61
N ALA A 265 -17.13 -15.29 5.62
CA ALA A 265 -16.12 -15.69 4.64
C ALA A 265 -14.72 -15.94 5.23
N PHE A 266 -14.39 -15.30 6.36
CA PHE A 266 -13.14 -15.52 7.09
C PHE A 266 -13.45 -16.02 8.50
N SER A 267 -13.32 -17.33 8.72
CA SER A 267 -13.75 -18.02 9.94
C SER A 267 -13.07 -17.49 11.21
N LEU A 268 -13.73 -17.65 12.36
CA LEU A 268 -13.17 -17.28 13.67
C LEU A 268 -11.85 -18.00 13.96
N GLU A 269 -11.73 -19.27 13.56
CA GLU A 269 -10.49 -20.06 13.66
C GLU A 269 -9.34 -19.42 12.88
N ASN A 270 -9.60 -18.93 11.67
CA ASN A 270 -8.59 -18.26 10.85
C ASN A 270 -8.20 -16.89 11.42
N GLN A 271 -9.15 -16.14 11.97
CA GLN A 271 -8.86 -14.89 12.70
C GLN A 271 -7.97 -15.16 13.91
N ARG A 272 -8.29 -16.18 14.71
CA ARG A 272 -7.50 -16.61 15.87
C ARG A 272 -6.10 -17.04 15.46
N SER A 273 -5.97 -17.93 14.48
CA SER A 273 -4.67 -18.39 14.00
C SER A 273 -3.78 -17.24 13.54
N LEU A 274 -4.34 -16.24 12.87
CA LEU A 274 -3.58 -15.07 12.42
C LEU A 274 -3.13 -14.20 13.60
N LEU A 275 -3.96 -14.05 14.64
CA LEU A 275 -3.58 -13.36 15.88
C LEU A 275 -2.47 -14.10 16.65
N VAL A 276 -2.46 -15.44 16.62
CA VAL A 276 -1.41 -16.27 17.22
C VAL A 276 -0.08 -16.04 16.52
N ASP A 277 -0.08 -15.98 15.19
CA ASP A 277 1.12 -15.77 14.38
C ASP A 277 1.75 -14.37 14.58
N LEU A 278 1.00 -13.41 15.14
CA LEU A 278 1.44 -12.02 15.37
C LEU A 278 1.88 -11.76 16.83
N CYS A 279 2.17 -12.81 17.60
CA CYS A 279 2.46 -12.68 19.04
C CYS A 279 3.67 -11.81 19.40
N ASN A 280 4.64 -11.67 18.50
CA ASN A 280 5.91 -10.98 18.77
C ASN A 280 5.96 -9.50 18.33
N VAL A 281 4.86 -8.98 17.76
CA VAL A 281 4.76 -7.62 17.20
C VAL A 281 4.74 -6.55 18.30
N SER A 282 5.37 -5.39 18.07
CA SER A 282 5.30 -4.24 18.99
C SER A 282 4.09 -3.35 18.76
N ASP A 283 3.74 -3.11 17.49
CA ASP A 283 2.64 -2.24 17.08
C ASP A 283 1.68 -3.02 16.20
N LEU A 284 0.52 -3.37 16.76
CA LEU A 284 -0.50 -4.16 16.08
C LEU A 284 -1.73 -3.30 15.80
N VAL A 285 -2.11 -3.21 14.53
CA VAL A 285 -3.38 -2.64 14.08
C VAL A 285 -4.21 -3.76 13.48
N VAL A 286 -5.41 -3.98 14.02
CA VAL A 286 -6.36 -4.97 13.52
C VAL A 286 -7.68 -4.30 13.21
N GLY A 287 -8.17 -4.54 12.00
CA GLY A 287 -9.38 -3.95 11.46
C GLY A 287 -10.42 -4.99 11.05
N GLY A 288 -11.70 -4.80 11.38
CA GLY A 288 -12.79 -5.68 10.97
C GLY A 288 -12.76 -7.09 11.59
N PHE A 289 -11.96 -7.31 12.64
CA PHE A 289 -11.94 -8.57 13.39
C PHE A 289 -13.19 -8.68 14.26
N ARG A 290 -13.72 -9.89 14.40
CA ARG A 290 -14.81 -10.14 15.38
C ARG A 290 -14.22 -10.23 16.77
N MET A 291 -14.83 -9.57 17.75
CA MET A 291 -14.34 -9.58 19.14
C MET A 291 -14.32 -10.99 19.72
N LYS A 292 -15.23 -11.87 19.28
CA LYS A 292 -15.22 -13.30 19.65
C LYS A 292 -13.93 -14.03 19.29
N ALA A 293 -13.19 -13.59 18.26
CA ALA A 293 -11.89 -14.16 17.94
C ALA A 293 -10.81 -13.79 18.98
N MET A 294 -11.02 -12.75 19.79
CA MET A 294 -10.09 -12.31 20.83
C MET A 294 -10.42 -12.87 22.22
N LEU A 295 -11.60 -13.49 22.41
CA LEU A 295 -11.98 -14.15 23.66
C LEU A 295 -11.09 -15.36 23.93
N VAL A 296 -10.44 -15.43 25.09
CA VAL A 296 -9.81 -16.67 25.55
C VAL A 296 -10.86 -17.56 26.21
N GLU A 297 -11.15 -18.70 25.60
CA GLU A 297 -11.95 -19.76 26.22
C GLU A 297 -11.01 -20.83 26.80
N GLU A 298 -11.45 -21.56 27.83
CA GLU A 298 -10.64 -22.40 28.73
C GLU A 298 -9.76 -23.47 28.06
N LEU A 299 -9.97 -23.79 26.78
CA LEU A 299 -9.25 -24.84 26.04
C LEU A 299 -8.33 -24.32 24.93
N ASP A 300 -8.38 -23.02 24.57
CA ASP A 300 -7.63 -22.43 23.45
C ASP A 300 -6.97 -21.10 23.86
N THR A 301 -5.82 -21.20 24.55
CA THR A 301 -5.11 -20.01 25.05
C THR A 301 -4.38 -19.26 23.92
N LEU A 302 -4.72 -17.98 23.72
CA LEU A 302 -3.89 -17.07 22.93
C LEU A 302 -2.47 -16.96 23.55
N PRO A 303 -1.43 -16.78 22.73
CA PRO A 303 -0.07 -16.63 23.21
C PRO A 303 0.11 -15.32 23.99
N MET A 304 1.17 -15.26 24.80
CA MET A 304 1.57 -14.03 25.48
C MET A 304 2.24 -13.06 24.51
N TYR A 305 1.66 -11.88 24.33
CA TYR A 305 2.16 -10.78 23.51
C TYR A 305 3.21 -9.96 24.26
N ARG A 306 4.41 -10.52 24.43
CA ARG A 306 5.45 -9.96 25.32
C ARG A 306 6.03 -8.62 24.85
N ASN A 307 6.03 -8.37 23.54
CA ASN A 307 6.64 -7.20 22.93
C ASN A 307 5.65 -6.08 22.60
N MET A 308 4.35 -6.37 22.66
CA MET A 308 3.29 -5.45 22.23
C MET A 308 3.25 -4.21 23.12
N GLN A 309 3.31 -3.04 22.49
CA GLN A 309 3.29 -1.73 23.13
C GLN A 309 2.05 -0.94 22.72
N THR A 310 1.62 -1.07 21.47
CA THR A 310 0.42 -0.41 20.96
C THR A 310 -0.51 -1.43 20.29
N LEU A 311 -1.81 -1.27 20.56
CA LEU A 311 -2.88 -2.01 19.92
C LEU A 311 -3.88 -1.00 19.37
N SER A 312 -4.23 -1.12 18.09
CA SER A 312 -5.30 -0.35 17.47
C SER A 312 -6.36 -1.29 16.95
N LEU A 313 -7.60 -1.12 17.41
CA LEU A 313 -8.76 -1.86 16.96
C LEU A 313 -9.62 -0.94 16.10
N ASP A 314 -9.88 -1.36 14.88
CA ASP A 314 -10.58 -0.55 13.89
C ASP A 314 -11.78 -1.33 13.36
N GLU A 315 -13.00 -0.80 13.43
CA GLU A 315 -14.21 -1.53 13.01
C GLU A 315 -14.39 -2.94 13.66
N CYS A 316 -13.75 -3.21 14.81
CA CYS A 316 -13.82 -4.52 15.46
C CYS A 316 -15.12 -4.70 16.28
N PHE A 317 -15.85 -3.62 16.57
CA PHE A 317 -17.07 -3.62 17.38
C PHE A 317 -18.36 -3.74 16.54
N TYR A 318 -18.26 -4.00 15.24
CA TYR A 318 -19.43 -4.12 14.33
C TYR A 318 -20.22 -5.42 14.45
N ASP A 319 -19.73 -6.45 15.14
CA ASP A 319 -20.48 -7.71 15.25
C ASP A 319 -21.76 -7.57 16.11
N ASN A 320 -22.71 -8.50 15.95
CA ASN A 320 -24.01 -8.46 16.66
C ASN A 320 -23.93 -8.83 18.15
N CYS A 321 -22.73 -8.96 18.74
CA CYS A 321 -22.58 -9.33 20.14
C CYS A 321 -22.85 -8.14 21.07
N ASP A 322 -23.28 -8.44 22.30
CA ASP A 322 -23.49 -7.44 23.33
C ASP A 322 -22.17 -6.72 23.64
N LEU A 323 -22.27 -5.42 23.93
CA LEU A 323 -21.10 -4.58 24.24
C LEU A 323 -20.29 -5.13 25.43
N ASN A 324 -20.96 -5.72 26.43
CA ASN A 324 -20.27 -6.33 27.58
C ASN A 324 -19.40 -7.52 27.16
N ASP A 325 -19.90 -8.40 26.29
CA ASP A 325 -19.15 -9.57 25.82
C ASP A 325 -17.93 -9.12 24.99
N LYS A 326 -18.10 -8.07 24.16
CA LYS A 326 -17.00 -7.46 23.40
C LYS A 326 -15.93 -6.88 24.32
N LEU A 327 -16.35 -6.20 25.38
CA LEU A 327 -15.42 -5.63 26.34
C LEU A 327 -14.73 -6.69 27.21
N GLU A 328 -15.41 -7.80 27.52
CA GLU A 328 -14.80 -8.96 28.18
C GLU A 328 -13.75 -9.62 27.27
N ALA A 329 -14.05 -9.74 25.97
CA ALA A 329 -13.09 -10.18 24.96
C ALA A 329 -11.84 -9.30 24.91
N LEU A 330 -12.05 -7.98 24.89
CA LEU A 330 -10.97 -7.01 24.94
C LEU A 330 -10.15 -7.20 26.22
N GLY A 331 -10.80 -7.26 27.38
CA GLY A 331 -10.12 -7.45 28.67
C GLY A 331 -9.26 -8.72 28.69
N SER A 332 -9.81 -9.83 28.21
CA SER A 332 -9.12 -11.12 28.10
C SER A 332 -7.89 -11.04 27.20
N PHE A 333 -7.99 -10.38 26.05
CA PHE A 333 -6.86 -10.14 25.17
C PHE A 333 -5.77 -9.26 25.83
N LEU A 334 -6.18 -8.21 26.54
CA LEU A 334 -5.26 -7.28 27.20
C LEU A 334 -4.47 -7.92 28.35
N GLN A 335 -5.04 -8.92 29.04
CA GLN A 335 -4.29 -9.73 30.01
C GLN A 335 -3.11 -10.47 29.38
N ASN A 336 -3.22 -10.84 28.10
CA ASN A 336 -2.15 -11.48 27.37
C ASN A 336 -1.08 -10.52 26.83
N ALA A 337 -1.22 -9.21 27.04
CA ALA A 337 -0.31 -8.17 26.56
C ALA A 337 0.29 -7.35 27.72
N PRO A 338 1.23 -7.92 28.52
CA PRO A 338 1.72 -7.30 29.76
C PRO A 338 2.55 -6.02 29.53
N CYS A 339 3.05 -5.80 28.31
CA CYS A 339 3.87 -4.64 27.96
C CYS A 339 3.09 -3.50 27.30
N LEU A 340 1.78 -3.66 27.13
CA LEU A 340 0.95 -2.73 26.39
C LEU A 340 0.86 -1.37 27.10
N LYS A 341 1.06 -0.29 26.35
CA LYS A 341 1.07 1.09 26.86
C LYS A 341 -0.12 1.90 26.36
N LYS A 342 -0.59 1.61 25.14
CA LYS A 342 -1.67 2.34 24.46
C LYS A 342 -2.61 1.38 23.74
N VAL A 343 -3.91 1.56 23.96
CA VAL A 343 -4.98 0.99 23.13
C VAL A 343 -5.63 2.14 22.35
N THR A 344 -5.90 1.94 21.07
CA THR A 344 -6.66 2.87 20.23
C THR A 344 -7.89 2.14 19.72
N LEU A 345 -9.07 2.74 19.87
CA LEU A 345 -10.34 2.24 19.37
C LEU A 345 -10.83 3.21 18.29
N GLN A 346 -10.94 2.74 17.05
CA GLN A 346 -11.35 3.51 15.88
C GLN A 346 -12.63 2.93 15.30
N ARG A 347 -13.54 3.80 14.82
CA ARG A 347 -14.80 3.41 14.16
C ARG A 347 -15.50 2.25 14.87
N CYS A 348 -15.61 2.32 16.20
CA CYS A 348 -16.18 1.23 17.01
C CYS A 348 -17.71 1.30 17.13
N MET A 349 -18.37 2.19 16.37
CA MET A 349 -19.78 2.53 16.57
C MET A 349 -20.69 1.86 15.52
N PHE A 350 -21.88 1.47 15.97
CA PHE A 350 -22.78 0.54 15.28
C PHE A 350 -23.37 1.14 13.99
N GLN A 351 -23.53 0.30 12.95
CA GLN A 351 -24.35 0.66 11.79
C GLN A 351 -25.83 0.77 12.23
N ASN A 352 -26.47 1.91 11.94
CA ASN A 352 -27.91 2.03 12.04
C ASN A 352 -28.55 1.06 11.04
N ASP A 353 -29.25 0.05 11.54
CA ASP A 353 -30.33 -0.55 10.77
C ASP A 353 -31.39 0.53 10.52
N SER A 354 -31.53 0.88 9.24
CA SER A 354 -32.69 1.51 8.61
C SER A 354 -33.01 2.98 8.93
N GLU A 355 -33.23 3.71 7.83
CA GLU A 355 -34.34 4.64 7.64
C GLU A 355 -35.54 4.31 8.56
N THR A 356 -35.59 4.92 9.73
CA THR A 356 -36.87 5.25 10.36
C THR A 356 -36.76 6.68 10.85
N GLU A 357 -37.28 7.58 10.03
CA GLU A 357 -37.68 8.91 10.47
C GLU A 357 -38.42 8.82 11.81
N GLY A 358 -38.04 9.69 12.74
CA GLY A 358 -39.02 10.28 13.63
C GLY A 358 -39.40 9.51 14.89
N HIS A 359 -38.48 8.79 15.54
CA HIS A 359 -38.63 8.54 16.97
C HIS A 359 -37.29 8.68 17.70
N ILE A 360 -37.11 9.81 18.38
CA ILE A 360 -36.18 9.89 19.53
C ILE A 360 -36.76 8.95 20.60
N VAL A 361 -36.49 7.66 20.46
CA VAL A 361 -36.65 6.72 21.56
C VAL A 361 -35.60 7.17 22.57
N ARG A 362 -36.05 7.84 23.64
CA ARG A 362 -35.27 7.89 24.89
C ARG A 362 -35.06 6.45 25.31
N LYS A 363 -34.02 5.79 24.80
CA LYS A 363 -33.50 4.55 25.36
C LYS A 363 -33.00 4.96 26.73
N SER A 364 -33.80 4.67 27.76
CA SER A 364 -33.31 4.66 29.13
C SER A 364 -32.05 3.81 29.12
N ILE A 365 -30.90 4.39 29.48
CA ILE A 365 -29.66 3.65 29.72
C ILE A 365 -29.95 2.74 30.91
N ARG A 366 -30.47 1.53 30.64
CA ARG A 366 -30.52 0.47 31.62
C ARG A 366 -29.13 -0.11 31.61
N LEU A 367 -28.29 0.30 32.56
CA LEU A 367 -26.99 -0.28 32.81
C LEU A 367 -27.16 -1.81 32.94
N PRO A 368 -26.83 -2.62 31.91
CA PRO A 368 -27.07 -4.05 31.96
C PRO A 368 -26.08 -4.70 32.94
N HIS A 369 -26.44 -5.90 33.39
CA HIS A 369 -25.85 -6.62 34.52
C HIS A 369 -24.31 -6.62 34.61
N GLN A 370 -23.86 -6.74 35.87
CA GLN A 370 -22.49 -6.78 36.37
C GLN A 370 -21.50 -7.50 35.41
N CYS A 371 -20.62 -6.76 34.75
CA CYS A 371 -19.34 -7.33 34.31
C CYS A 371 -18.51 -7.57 35.58
N ARG A 372 -18.28 -8.84 35.92
CA ARG A 372 -17.70 -9.26 37.21
C ARG A 372 -16.17 -9.17 37.28
N GLN A 373 -15.50 -8.84 36.18
CA GLN A 373 -14.04 -8.94 36.07
C GLN A 373 -13.42 -7.58 35.70
N THR A 374 -12.49 -7.13 36.55
CA THR A 374 -11.57 -6.04 36.26
C THR A 374 -10.26 -6.64 35.73
N PHE A 375 -9.70 -6.07 34.68
CA PHE A 375 -8.49 -6.60 34.05
C PHE A 375 -7.28 -5.75 34.46
N GLN A 376 -6.21 -6.40 34.91
CA GLN A 376 -4.98 -5.72 35.29
C GLN A 376 -3.99 -5.74 34.12
N CYS A 377 -3.78 -4.56 33.52
CA CYS A 377 -2.68 -4.31 32.60
C CYS A 377 -1.80 -3.20 33.20
N GLU A 378 -0.77 -3.58 33.96
CA GLU A 378 -0.01 -2.64 34.80
C GLU A 378 0.66 -1.49 34.03
N LYS A 379 1.03 -1.73 32.77
CA LYS A 379 1.74 -0.76 31.93
C LYS A 379 0.81 0.06 31.02
N LEU A 380 -0.49 -0.26 30.98
CA LEU A 380 -1.45 0.45 30.14
C LEU A 380 -1.68 1.85 30.71
N LYS A 381 -1.34 2.88 29.93
CA LYS A 381 -1.47 4.28 30.34
C LYS A 381 -2.64 4.97 29.66
N PHE A 382 -2.87 4.65 28.39
CA PHE A 382 -3.79 5.39 27.54
C PHE A 382 -4.74 4.44 26.81
N VAL A 383 -6.03 4.78 26.83
CA VAL A 383 -7.04 4.26 25.92
C VAL A 383 -7.54 5.44 25.10
N GLU A 384 -7.17 5.51 23.83
CA GLU A 384 -7.65 6.52 22.91
C GLU A 384 -8.89 5.98 22.19
N VAL A 385 -9.98 6.73 22.21
CA VAL A 385 -11.19 6.44 21.44
C VAL A 385 -11.32 7.55 20.39
N ILE A 386 -11.20 7.15 19.13
CA ILE A 386 -11.41 8.01 17.98
C ILE A 386 -12.88 7.84 17.54
N TYR A 387 -13.61 8.96 17.49
CA TYR A 387 -15.05 8.95 17.22
C TYR A 387 -15.43 9.97 16.14
N GLU A 388 -16.51 9.66 15.42
CA GLU A 388 -17.21 10.55 14.51
C GLU A 388 -18.48 11.12 15.22
N ASP A 389 -18.84 12.36 14.92
CA ASP A 389 -19.65 13.28 15.75
C ASP A 389 -21.14 12.92 16.02
N ASP A 390 -21.64 11.73 15.65
CA ASP A 390 -23.09 11.46 15.59
C ASP A 390 -23.66 10.40 16.56
N HIS A 391 -22.90 9.83 17.51
CA HIS A 391 -23.43 8.79 18.43
C HIS A 391 -23.12 8.96 19.94
N ASP A 392 -23.53 10.09 20.52
CA ASP A 392 -23.29 10.45 21.94
C ASP A 392 -23.66 9.36 22.96
N ASN A 393 -24.84 8.72 22.84
CA ASN A 393 -25.30 7.76 23.85
C ASN A 393 -24.48 6.46 23.86
N GLN A 394 -24.07 5.98 22.68
CA GLN A 394 -23.29 4.74 22.55
C GLN A 394 -21.83 4.96 22.94
N LEU A 395 -21.29 6.15 22.63
CA LEU A 395 -19.98 6.56 23.09
C LEU A 395 -19.94 6.59 24.63
N ILE A 396 -20.96 7.16 25.29
CA ILE A 396 -21.05 7.16 26.76
C ILE A 396 -21.06 5.74 27.34
N GLU A 397 -21.84 4.82 26.76
CA GLU A 397 -21.89 3.42 27.21
C GLU A 397 -20.53 2.71 27.04
N LEU A 398 -19.86 2.92 25.91
CA LEU A 398 -18.52 2.38 25.64
C LEU A 398 -17.50 2.94 26.64
N LEU A 399 -17.47 4.25 26.84
CA LEU A 399 -16.58 4.94 27.77
C LEU A 399 -16.77 4.44 29.21
N TRP A 400 -18.02 4.27 29.63
CA TRP A 400 -18.34 3.76 30.95
C TRP A 400 -17.92 2.29 31.11
N GLY A 401 -18.12 1.47 30.07
CA GLY A 401 -17.68 0.09 30.03
C GLY A 401 -16.15 -0.07 30.12
N ILE A 402 -15.40 0.75 29.37
CA ILE A 402 -13.94 0.80 29.40
C ILE A 402 -13.44 1.22 30.79
N GLY A 403 -14.00 2.30 31.35
CA GLY A 403 -13.60 2.78 32.68
C GLY A 403 -13.83 1.74 33.80
N ARG A 404 -14.83 0.87 33.64
CA ARG A 404 -15.10 -0.23 34.58
C ARG A 404 -14.07 -1.37 34.46
N ILE A 405 -13.67 -1.73 33.25
CA ILE A 405 -12.78 -2.88 32.97
C ILE A 405 -11.30 -2.49 33.17
N LEU A 406 -10.95 -1.24 32.87
CA LEU A 406 -9.59 -0.69 32.90
C LEU A 406 -9.54 0.58 33.76
N PRO A 407 -9.77 0.49 35.09
CA PRO A 407 -9.93 1.65 35.96
C PRO A 407 -8.66 2.52 36.10
N ASN A 408 -7.49 1.98 35.77
CA ASN A 408 -6.20 2.66 35.92
C ASN A 408 -5.74 3.39 34.63
N ALA A 409 -6.43 3.20 33.51
CA ALA A 409 -6.03 3.80 32.24
C ALA A 409 -6.67 5.19 32.04
N THR A 410 -5.90 6.13 31.50
CA THR A 410 -6.44 7.44 31.10
C THR A 410 -7.16 7.30 29.76
N ILE A 411 -8.42 7.69 29.71
CA ILE A 411 -9.19 7.69 28.47
C ILE A 411 -9.00 9.03 27.75
N ILE A 412 -8.62 8.99 26.47
CA ILE A 412 -8.47 10.15 25.59
C ILE A 412 -9.54 10.04 24.51
N LEU A 413 -10.25 11.13 24.27
CA LEU A 413 -11.22 11.27 23.18
C LEU A 413 -10.60 12.12 22.08
N THR A 414 -10.58 11.59 20.85
CA THR A 414 -10.08 12.30 19.67
C THR A 414 -11.20 12.32 18.63
N ASN A 415 -11.56 13.51 18.13
CA ASN A 415 -12.54 13.66 17.06
C ASN A 415 -11.84 13.43 15.71
N GLU A 416 -12.39 12.53 14.88
CA GLU A 416 -11.97 12.30 13.50
C GLU A 416 -12.43 13.48 12.63
N LEU A 417 -11.66 14.57 12.59
CA LEU A 417 -11.93 15.68 11.69
C LEU A 417 -11.81 15.19 10.23
N VAL A 418 -12.93 15.17 9.52
CA VAL A 418 -13.02 14.88 8.09
C VAL A 418 -12.31 16.01 7.33
N ASP A 419 -11.16 15.70 6.72
CA ASP A 419 -10.50 16.52 5.67
C ASP A 419 -10.70 15.88 4.29
#